data_AF-A0A1U8MY71-F1
#
_entry.id   AF-A0A1U8MY71-F1
#
_cell.length_a   1.000
_cell.length_b   1.000
_cell.length_c   1.000
_cell.angle_alpha   90.00
_cell.angle_beta   90.00
_cell.angle_gamma   90.00
#
_symmetry.space_group_name_H-M   'P 1'
#
loop_
_entity.id
_entity.type
_entity.pdbx_description
1 polymer ?
#
loop_
_entity_poly.entity_id
_entity_poly.type
_entity_poly.pdbx_seq_one_letter_code
_entity_poly.pdbx_strand_id
1 'polypeptide(L)'
;MEGLMNSRIIPIRASCRRHYSVFLPTFSLQLRNKNLNKGQVWMMRRPKSLDSIAASIQPLEASTTGNIDNRQPSKEVLELWRSADAVCFDVDSTVCVDEGIDELAEFCGAGKAVAEWTARAMGGSVPFEEALSARLSLFKPSLAQVQNFLNKRPPRISPGIEELVKKLKARNTDVYLISGGFRQMINPVASILGIPQENIFANQLLFGSSGEFLGFDANEPTSRSGGKATAVQQIRKVKGYKALVMIGDGATDLEARKPGGANLFICYAGVQHRESVAAKANWLVFSFTDLITALE
;
A
#
# COMPACT_ATOMS: atom_id res chain seq x y z
N MET A 1 6.65 -43.68 42.54
CA MET A 1 7.86 -42.83 42.40
C MET A 1 7.91 -42.42 40.94
N GLU A 2 7.24 -41.31 40.61
CA GLU A 2 7.85 -39.97 40.46
C GLU A 2 8.59 -39.86 39.11
N GLY A 3 8.37 -38.88 38.24
CA GLY A 3 7.56 -37.68 38.35
C GLY A 3 7.46 -36.98 36.99
N LEU A 4 6.34 -36.28 36.78
CA LEU A 4 6.11 -35.32 35.71
C LEU A 4 7.03 -34.10 35.86
N MET A 5 7.55 -33.58 34.75
CA MET A 5 8.03 -32.19 34.67
C MET A 5 7.39 -31.50 33.47
N ASN A 6 6.31 -30.77 33.78
CA ASN A 6 5.69 -29.75 32.94
C ASN A 6 6.52 -28.47 33.03
N SER A 7 7.09 -28.00 31.93
CA SER A 7 7.67 -26.65 31.83
C SER A 7 6.59 -25.66 31.39
N ARG A 8 5.98 -24.99 32.39
CA ARG A 8 5.10 -23.83 32.19
C ARG A 8 5.94 -22.59 31.87
N ILE A 9 5.67 -21.94 30.74
CA ILE A 9 6.22 -20.62 30.40
C ILE A 9 5.29 -19.56 30.99
N ILE A 10 5.85 -18.69 31.85
CA ILE A 10 5.16 -17.54 32.45
C ILE A 10 5.64 -16.27 31.71
N PRO A 11 4.75 -15.44 31.14
CA PRO A 11 5.15 -14.16 30.59
C PRO A 11 5.27 -13.09 31.69
N ILE A 12 6.43 -12.44 31.76
CA ILE A 12 6.73 -11.32 32.65
C ILE A 12 6.08 -10.05 32.08
N ARG A 13 5.10 -9.49 32.81
CA ARG A 13 4.57 -8.14 32.59
C ARG A 13 5.55 -7.11 33.18
N ALA A 14 6.12 -6.26 32.34
CA ALA A 14 6.80 -5.04 32.78
C ALA A 14 5.93 -3.83 32.44
N SER A 15 5.33 -3.21 33.45
CA SER A 15 4.69 -1.89 33.31
C SER A 15 5.76 -0.82 33.50
N CYS A 16 5.90 0.10 32.53
CA CYS A 16 6.66 1.33 32.75
C CYS A 16 5.88 2.51 32.19
N ARG A 17 5.26 3.28 33.11
CA ARG A 17 4.74 4.63 32.85
C ARG A 17 5.92 5.58 32.71
N ARG A 18 6.02 6.35 31.62
CA ARG A 18 6.78 7.60 31.61
C ARG A 18 6.08 8.70 30.82
N HIS A 19 6.20 9.89 31.40
CA HIS A 19 5.57 11.15 31.08
C HIS A 19 6.10 11.75 29.78
N TYR A 20 5.19 12.36 29.00
CA TYR A 20 5.52 13.22 27.87
C TYR A 20 5.81 14.64 28.35
N SER A 21 6.98 15.18 27.97
CA SER A 21 7.26 16.63 28.00
C SER A 21 7.52 17.09 26.57
N VAL A 22 6.63 17.96 26.08
CA VAL A 22 6.64 18.54 24.73
C VAL A 22 7.72 19.62 24.67
N PHE A 23 8.63 19.50 23.70
CA PHE A 23 9.57 20.57 23.32
C PHE A 23 9.47 20.77 21.80
N LEU A 24 8.96 21.94 21.39
CA LEU A 24 8.91 22.41 20.01
C LEU A 24 10.05 23.42 19.79
N PRO A 25 10.82 23.32 18.71
CA PRO A 25 11.50 24.47 18.13
C PRO A 25 10.88 24.84 16.78
N THR A 26 10.46 26.10 16.71
CA THR A 26 10.05 26.84 15.51
C THR A 26 11.25 27.09 14.59
N PHE A 27 11.15 26.70 13.32
CA PHE A 27 12.09 27.12 12.27
C PHE A 27 11.39 28.03 11.26
N SER A 28 11.95 29.23 11.08
CA SER A 28 11.53 30.27 10.16
C SER A 28 12.09 30.03 8.75
N LEU A 29 11.22 30.06 7.74
CA LEU A 29 11.57 30.07 6.31
C LEU A 29 12.23 31.41 5.92
N GLN A 30 13.37 31.36 5.23
CA GLN A 30 13.87 32.46 4.41
C GLN A 30 13.83 32.06 2.92
N LEU A 31 12.92 32.71 2.20
CA LEU A 31 12.83 32.69 0.73
C LEU A 31 13.97 33.53 0.15
N ARG A 32 14.79 32.92 -0.72
CA ARG A 32 15.81 33.64 -1.49
C ARG A 32 15.39 33.67 -2.97
N ASN A 33 15.02 34.86 -3.41
CA ASN A 33 14.61 35.20 -4.76
C ASN A 33 15.87 35.30 -5.67
N LYS A 34 15.86 34.70 -6.87
CA LYS A 34 16.84 34.98 -7.92
C LYS A 34 16.15 35.15 -9.27
N ASN A 35 16.31 36.34 -9.82
CA ASN A 35 15.83 36.80 -11.12
C ASN A 35 16.70 36.32 -12.29
N LEU A 36 15.99 36.04 -13.39
CA LEU A 36 16.26 36.36 -14.80
C LEU A 36 17.66 36.10 -15.41
N ASN A 37 17.67 35.34 -16.51
CA ASN A 37 18.33 35.84 -17.71
C ASN A 37 17.67 35.37 -19.02
N LYS A 38 17.61 36.29 -19.97
CA LYS A 38 17.04 36.18 -21.33
C LYS A 38 18.11 35.70 -22.32
N GLY A 39 17.70 34.94 -23.34
CA GLY A 39 18.45 34.72 -24.59
C GLY A 39 17.58 33.91 -25.56
N GLN A 40 16.85 34.56 -26.45
CA GLN A 40 17.17 34.87 -27.85
C GLN A 40 16.74 33.79 -28.86
N VAL A 41 15.82 34.21 -29.73
CA VAL A 41 15.14 33.50 -30.82
C VAL A 41 16.09 33.33 -32.01
N TRP A 42 16.05 32.16 -32.67
CA TRP A 42 16.52 32.02 -34.06
C TRP A 42 15.50 31.25 -34.90
N MET A 43 14.99 31.94 -35.92
CA MET A 43 14.12 31.45 -36.99
C MET A 43 15.01 31.09 -38.18
N MET A 44 14.83 29.93 -38.82
CA MET A 44 15.31 29.69 -40.19
C MET A 44 14.39 28.71 -40.94
N ARG A 45 14.35 28.90 -42.25
CA ARG A 45 13.28 28.59 -43.21
C ARG A 45 13.29 27.16 -43.74
N ARG A 46 12.11 26.75 -44.23
CA ARG A 46 11.79 25.55 -45.04
C ARG A 46 12.63 25.40 -46.32
N PRO A 47 12.67 24.17 -46.88
CA PRO A 47 12.27 24.01 -48.28
C PRO A 47 11.21 22.90 -48.54
N LYS A 48 10.71 22.97 -49.78
CA LYS A 48 9.55 22.36 -50.49
C LYS A 48 9.48 20.82 -50.46
N SER A 49 8.32 20.22 -50.16
CA SER A 49 7.24 19.70 -51.04
C SER A 49 7.64 18.56 -52.00
N LEU A 50 7.10 17.37 -51.75
CA LEU A 50 6.79 16.34 -52.76
C LEU A 50 5.49 15.63 -52.35
N ASP A 51 4.53 15.63 -53.27
CA ASP A 51 3.29 14.84 -53.36
C ASP A 51 3.62 13.32 -53.36
N SER A 52 2.77 12.33 -53.13
CA SER A 52 1.36 12.10 -52.81
C SER A 52 1.28 10.61 -52.45
N ILE A 53 0.25 10.19 -51.71
CA ILE A 53 -0.57 8.97 -51.92
C ILE A 53 -1.52 8.94 -50.72
N ALA A 54 -2.77 9.27 -51.00
CA ALA A 54 -3.87 9.15 -50.05
C ALA A 54 -4.23 7.67 -49.90
N ALA A 55 -3.90 7.08 -48.76
CA ALA A 55 -4.52 5.84 -48.31
C ALA A 55 -5.66 6.22 -47.35
N SER A 56 -6.90 6.02 -47.79
CA SER A 56 -8.10 6.14 -46.96
C SER A 56 -8.04 5.17 -45.79
N ILE A 57 -7.61 5.64 -44.63
CA ILE A 57 -7.81 4.97 -43.36
C ILE A 57 -9.10 5.53 -42.79
N GLN A 58 -10.16 4.72 -42.84
CA GLN A 58 -11.37 4.98 -42.08
C GLN A 58 -10.99 5.14 -40.60
N PRO A 59 -11.47 6.18 -39.89
CA PRO A 59 -11.28 6.24 -38.46
C PRO A 59 -12.01 5.06 -37.85
N LEU A 60 -11.26 4.08 -37.35
CA LEU A 60 -11.79 3.11 -36.40
C LEU A 60 -12.32 3.94 -35.23
N GLU A 61 -13.63 3.88 -35.01
CA GLU A 61 -14.30 4.56 -33.91
C GLU A 61 -13.57 4.21 -32.62
N ALA A 62 -12.75 5.14 -32.14
CA ALA A 62 -12.31 5.15 -30.77
C ALA A 62 -13.58 5.34 -29.96
N SER A 63 -14.08 4.25 -29.40
CA SER A 63 -15.16 4.28 -28.43
C SER A 63 -14.79 5.33 -27.40
N THR A 64 -15.49 6.45 -27.45
CA THR A 64 -15.53 7.48 -26.43
C THR A 64 -16.06 6.83 -25.17
N THR A 65 -15.17 6.17 -24.42
CA THR A 65 -15.38 5.95 -23.00
C THR A 65 -15.28 7.34 -22.39
N GLY A 66 -16.44 8.01 -22.33
CA GLY A 66 -16.60 9.20 -21.53
C GLY A 66 -15.99 8.92 -20.17
N ASN A 67 -15.18 9.87 -19.69
CA ASN A 67 -14.54 9.82 -18.39
C ASN A 67 -15.66 9.74 -17.34
N ILE A 68 -16.11 8.53 -17.00
CA ILE A 68 -17.10 8.32 -15.94
C ILE A 68 -16.39 8.79 -14.68
N ASP A 69 -16.86 9.90 -14.12
CA ASP A 69 -16.36 10.41 -12.85
C ASP A 69 -16.75 9.42 -11.75
N ASN A 70 -15.89 8.42 -11.53
CA ASN A 70 -16.08 7.37 -10.55
C ASN A 70 -15.85 7.86 -9.10
N ARG A 71 -15.78 9.18 -8.87
CA ARG A 71 -15.87 9.79 -7.53
C ARG A 71 -17.27 9.70 -6.96
N GLN A 72 -18.29 9.71 -7.82
CA GLN A 72 -19.67 9.43 -7.42
C GLN A 72 -19.96 7.95 -7.66
N PRO A 73 -20.08 7.14 -6.59
CA PRO A 73 -20.32 5.71 -6.74
C PRO A 73 -21.74 5.47 -7.26
N SER A 74 -21.92 4.44 -8.09
CA SER A 74 -23.25 3.99 -8.48
C SER A 74 -24.01 3.39 -7.29
N LYS A 75 -25.32 3.20 -7.46
CA LYS A 75 -26.16 2.58 -6.43
C LYS A 75 -25.69 1.16 -6.10
N GLU A 76 -25.30 0.39 -7.13
CA GLU A 76 -24.81 -0.98 -6.98
C GLU A 76 -23.50 -1.02 -6.19
N VAL A 77 -22.61 -0.05 -6.42
CA VAL A 77 -21.35 0.09 -5.66
C VAL A 77 -21.64 0.38 -4.19
N LEU A 78 -22.56 1.30 -3.90
CA LEU A 78 -22.96 1.63 -2.53
C LEU A 78 -23.64 0.45 -1.82
N GLU A 79 -24.52 -0.27 -2.51
CA GLU A 79 -25.18 -1.47 -1.97
C GLU A 79 -24.14 -2.55 -1.61
N LEU A 80 -23.19 -2.82 -2.51
CA LEU A 80 -22.13 -3.79 -2.29
C LEU A 80 -21.16 -3.38 -1.17
N TRP A 81 -20.84 -2.09 -1.06
CA TRP A 81 -20.05 -1.55 0.05
C TRP A 81 -20.75 -1.76 1.40
N ARG A 82 -22.04 -1.44 1.47
CA ARG A 82 -22.85 -1.55 2.70
C ARG A 82 -23.09 -3.00 3.13
N SER A 83 -23.10 -3.94 2.18
CA SER A 83 -23.33 -5.37 2.40
C SER A 83 -22.04 -6.20 2.39
N ALA A 84 -20.86 -5.58 2.51
CA ALA A 84 -19.59 -6.30 2.47
C ALA A 84 -19.47 -7.26 3.67
N ASP A 85 -19.17 -8.53 3.38
CA ASP A 85 -18.85 -9.54 4.40
C ASP A 85 -17.43 -9.32 4.93
N ALA A 86 -16.51 -8.89 4.05
CA ALA A 86 -15.13 -8.58 4.38
C ALA A 86 -14.57 -7.40 3.58
N VAL A 87 -13.66 -6.65 4.19
CA VAL A 87 -12.88 -5.58 3.56
C VAL A 87 -11.40 -5.84 3.75
N CYS A 88 -10.68 -5.90 2.63
CA CYS A 88 -9.23 -6.01 2.57
C CYS A 88 -8.64 -4.63 2.28
N PHE A 89 -7.71 -4.19 3.10
CA PHE A 89 -6.98 -2.93 2.92
C PHE A 89 -5.55 -3.20 2.51
N ASP A 90 -5.04 -2.43 1.55
CA ASP A 90 -3.62 -2.20 1.44
C ASP A 90 -3.08 -1.46 2.67
N VAL A 91 -1.79 -1.60 2.94
CA VAL A 91 -1.13 -0.93 4.05
C VAL A 91 -0.42 0.33 3.59
N ASP A 92 0.60 0.18 2.76
CA ASP A 92 1.45 1.29 2.33
C ASP A 92 0.63 2.26 1.46
N SER A 93 0.79 3.56 1.66
CA SER A 93 0.02 4.61 0.97
C SER A 93 -1.52 4.51 1.07
N THR A 94 -2.05 3.66 1.96
CA THR A 94 -3.50 3.47 2.18
C THR A 94 -3.86 3.54 3.65
N VAL A 95 -3.59 2.48 4.44
CA VAL A 95 -3.80 2.49 5.90
C VAL A 95 -2.72 3.33 6.57
N CYS A 96 -1.51 3.29 6.05
CA CYS A 96 -0.38 4.11 6.47
C CYS A 96 -0.11 5.19 5.42
N VAL A 97 0.38 6.34 5.88
CA VAL A 97 0.76 7.45 4.98
C VAL A 97 2.14 7.27 4.34
N ASP A 98 2.86 6.22 4.75
CA ASP A 98 4.24 5.95 4.37
C ASP A 98 4.38 4.62 3.63
N GLU A 99 5.52 4.46 2.96
CA GLU A 99 5.99 3.21 2.37
C GLU A 99 6.96 2.52 3.34
N GLY A 100 6.55 1.40 3.95
CA GLY A 100 7.28 0.82 5.08
C GLY A 100 8.72 0.37 4.75
N ILE A 101 8.98 -0.11 3.53
CA ILE A 101 10.34 -0.49 3.11
C ILE A 101 11.24 0.73 2.93
N ASP A 102 10.70 1.84 2.43
CA ASP A 102 11.48 3.07 2.18
C ASP A 102 11.85 3.72 3.51
N GLU A 103 10.91 3.75 4.47
CA GLU A 103 11.15 4.21 5.84
C GLU A 103 12.21 3.37 6.57
N LEU A 104 12.12 2.04 6.46
CA LEU A 104 13.11 1.14 7.05
C LEU A 104 14.49 1.32 6.40
N ALA A 105 14.54 1.47 5.09
CA ALA A 105 15.78 1.71 4.35
C ALA A 105 16.41 3.05 4.75
N GLU A 106 15.63 4.11 4.86
CA GLU A 106 16.10 5.41 5.34
C GLU A 106 16.66 5.31 6.76
N PHE A 107 15.96 4.63 7.67
CA PHE A 107 16.43 4.39 9.03
C PHE A 107 17.75 3.60 9.07
N CYS A 108 17.95 2.68 8.13
CA CYS A 108 19.19 1.93 7.96
C CYS A 108 20.30 2.69 7.22
N GLY A 109 20.06 3.95 6.82
CA GLY A 109 21.02 4.77 6.08
C GLY A 109 21.11 4.48 4.58
N ALA A 110 20.16 3.72 4.03
CA ALA A 110 20.14 3.28 2.64
C ALA A 110 18.97 3.87 1.81
N GLY A 111 18.21 4.82 2.37
CA GLY A 111 17.02 5.38 1.72
C GLY A 111 17.27 5.91 0.31
N LYS A 112 18.39 6.63 0.09
CA LYS A 112 18.77 7.12 -1.24
C LYS A 112 18.99 5.98 -2.26
N ALA A 113 19.72 4.94 -1.86
CA ALA A 113 20.01 3.80 -2.74
C ALA A 113 18.73 3.03 -3.12
N VAL A 114 17.83 2.85 -2.16
CA VAL A 114 16.53 2.20 -2.39
C VAL A 114 15.65 3.06 -3.31
N ALA A 115 15.56 4.38 -3.07
CA ALA A 115 14.80 5.28 -3.93
C ALA A 115 15.31 5.29 -5.39
N GLU A 116 16.64 5.36 -5.58
CA GLU A 116 17.26 5.27 -6.90
C GLU A 116 17.01 3.92 -7.59
N TRP A 117 16.95 2.83 -6.83
CA TRP A 117 16.58 1.52 -7.38
C TRP A 117 15.10 1.47 -7.77
N THR A 118 14.20 1.91 -6.88
CA THR A 118 12.76 1.96 -7.14
C THR A 118 12.46 2.76 -8.41
N ALA A 119 13.05 3.95 -8.56
CA ALA A 119 12.88 4.77 -9.75
C ALA A 119 13.33 4.08 -11.05
N ARG A 120 14.39 3.25 -11.00
CA ARG A 120 14.85 2.45 -12.16
C ARG A 120 13.94 1.26 -12.46
N ALA A 121 13.41 0.61 -11.42
CA ALA A 121 12.57 -0.58 -11.55
C ALA A 121 11.12 -0.26 -11.99
N MET A 122 10.67 0.99 -11.80
CA MET A 122 9.32 1.45 -12.18
C MET A 122 9.01 1.43 -13.69
N GLY A 123 9.97 1.07 -14.55
CA GLY A 123 9.75 0.80 -15.98
C GLY A 123 8.96 -0.48 -16.29
N GLY A 124 8.58 -1.27 -15.28
CA GLY A 124 7.73 -2.46 -15.44
C GLY A 124 8.42 -3.68 -16.04
N SER A 125 9.74 -3.62 -16.24
CA SER A 125 10.53 -4.71 -16.83
C SER A 125 11.07 -5.72 -15.82
N VAL A 126 10.97 -5.45 -14.52
CA VAL A 126 11.52 -6.29 -13.45
C VAL A 126 10.38 -6.98 -12.68
N PRO A 127 10.39 -8.33 -12.54
CA PRO A 127 9.44 -9.04 -11.69
C PRO A 127 9.42 -8.50 -10.25
N PHE A 128 8.26 -8.53 -9.60
CA PHE A 128 8.09 -7.94 -8.26
C PHE A 128 9.05 -8.55 -7.23
N GLU A 129 9.18 -9.88 -7.23
CA GLU A 129 10.06 -10.62 -6.33
C GLU A 129 11.53 -10.23 -6.50
N GLU A 130 11.98 -10.02 -7.73
CA GLU A 130 13.34 -9.59 -8.05
C GLU A 130 13.56 -8.13 -7.61
N ALA A 131 12.59 -7.26 -7.86
CA ALA A 131 12.63 -5.88 -7.40
C ALA A 131 12.65 -5.76 -5.87
N LEU A 132 11.87 -6.60 -5.17
CA LEU A 132 11.86 -6.67 -3.71
C LEU A 132 13.20 -7.17 -3.16
N SER A 133 13.69 -8.28 -3.70
CA SER A 133 14.99 -8.86 -3.33
C SER A 133 16.14 -7.87 -3.53
N ALA A 134 16.16 -7.20 -4.68
CA ALA A 134 17.17 -6.19 -4.99
C ALA A 134 17.13 -5.02 -4.00
N ARG A 135 15.95 -4.47 -3.66
CA ARG A 135 15.83 -3.40 -2.66
C ARG A 135 16.36 -3.83 -1.29
N LEU A 136 15.97 -5.02 -0.81
CA LEU A 136 16.45 -5.54 0.48
C LEU A 136 17.96 -5.79 0.47
N SER A 137 18.53 -6.21 -0.67
CA SER A 137 19.97 -6.47 -0.79
C SER A 137 20.84 -5.23 -0.57
N LEU A 138 20.29 -4.03 -0.75
CA LEU A 138 20.98 -2.75 -0.58
C LEU A 138 21.28 -2.42 0.89
N PHE A 139 20.52 -2.96 1.84
CA PHE A 139 20.66 -2.58 3.26
C PHE A 139 20.57 -3.74 4.25
N LYS A 140 20.01 -4.90 3.86
CA LYS A 140 20.02 -6.17 4.62
C LYS A 140 19.72 -5.95 6.11
N PRO A 141 18.51 -5.46 6.46
CA PRO A 141 18.21 -5.01 7.81
C PRO A 141 18.32 -6.16 8.79
N SER A 142 19.09 -6.02 9.87
CA SER A 142 19.09 -6.99 10.97
C SER A 142 17.79 -6.95 11.78
N LEU A 143 17.50 -8.02 12.51
CA LEU A 143 16.34 -8.08 13.40
C LEU A 143 16.35 -6.93 14.42
N ALA A 144 17.53 -6.62 14.97
CA ALA A 144 17.71 -5.51 15.91
C ALA A 144 17.40 -4.15 15.27
N GLN A 145 17.79 -3.94 14.00
CA GLN A 145 17.45 -2.71 13.28
C GLN A 145 15.95 -2.59 13.03
N VAL A 146 15.28 -3.67 12.63
CA VAL A 146 13.81 -3.67 12.46
C VAL A 146 13.12 -3.33 13.78
N GLN A 147 13.52 -3.97 14.90
CA GLN A 147 12.95 -3.67 16.22
C GLN A 147 13.21 -2.22 16.65
N ASN A 148 14.43 -1.72 16.44
CA ASN A 148 14.80 -0.34 16.78
C ASN A 148 14.02 0.69 15.93
N PHE A 149 13.82 0.39 14.64
CA PHE A 149 12.98 1.19 13.75
C PHE A 149 11.56 1.28 14.30
N LEU A 150 10.91 0.15 14.57
CA LEU A 150 9.52 0.11 15.06
C LEU A 150 9.35 0.82 16.40
N ASN A 151 10.37 0.77 17.27
CA ASN A 151 10.34 1.48 18.55
C ASN A 151 10.48 3.00 18.40
N LYS A 152 11.26 3.47 17.43
CA LYS A 152 11.55 4.90 17.24
C LYS A 152 10.62 5.61 16.27
N ARG A 153 10.05 4.87 15.32
CA ARG A 153 9.16 5.36 14.27
C ARG A 153 7.87 4.54 14.30
N PRO A 154 6.93 4.86 15.22
CA PRO A 154 5.65 4.18 15.25
C PRO A 154 4.88 4.44 13.94
N PRO A 155 3.96 3.55 13.52
CA PRO A 155 3.24 3.72 12.28
C PRO A 155 2.42 5.01 12.23
N ARG A 156 2.50 5.71 11.10
CA ARG A 156 1.67 6.89 10.81
C ARG A 156 0.43 6.46 10.02
N ILE A 157 -0.70 6.36 10.73
CA ILE A 157 -1.97 5.92 10.13
C ILE A 157 -2.69 7.06 9.40
N SER A 158 -3.34 6.72 8.29
CA SER A 158 -4.11 7.64 7.47
C SER A 158 -5.34 8.17 8.22
N PRO A 159 -5.67 9.47 8.13
CA PRO A 159 -6.82 10.04 8.84
C PRO A 159 -8.14 9.32 8.52
N GLY A 160 -8.88 8.95 9.56
CA GLY A 160 -10.19 8.30 9.46
C GLY A 160 -10.17 6.77 9.36
N ILE A 161 -9.02 6.13 9.14
CA ILE A 161 -8.96 4.65 9.01
C ILE A 161 -9.38 3.92 10.29
N GLU A 162 -9.00 4.44 11.46
CA GLU A 162 -9.36 3.84 12.75
C GLU A 162 -10.88 3.85 12.96
N GLU A 163 -11.53 4.97 12.65
CA GLU A 163 -12.99 5.09 12.72
C GLU A 163 -13.68 4.16 11.71
N LEU A 164 -13.18 4.11 10.48
CA LEU A 164 -13.71 3.23 9.45
C LEU A 164 -13.64 1.76 9.87
N VAL A 165 -12.48 1.29 10.33
CA VAL A 165 -12.28 -0.08 10.81
C VAL A 165 -13.21 -0.38 11.99
N LYS A 166 -13.37 0.56 12.92
CA LYS A 166 -14.31 0.42 14.05
C LYS A 166 -15.76 0.26 13.57
N LYS A 167 -16.21 1.08 12.60
CA LYS A 167 -17.57 0.97 12.04
C LYS A 167 -17.77 -0.33 11.27
N LEU A 168 -16.79 -0.78 10.49
CA LEU A 168 -16.85 -2.08 9.80
C LEU A 168 -17.01 -3.24 10.79
N LYS A 169 -16.20 -3.26 11.86
CA LYS A 169 -16.29 -4.29 12.90
C LYS A 169 -17.63 -4.26 13.65
N ALA A 170 -18.15 -3.07 13.95
CA ALA A 170 -19.46 -2.92 14.58
C ALA A 170 -20.62 -3.48 13.71
N ARG A 171 -20.39 -3.61 12.40
CA ARG A 171 -21.31 -4.22 11.44
C ARG A 171 -21.04 -5.70 11.18
N ASN A 172 -20.13 -6.32 11.95
CA ASN A 172 -19.66 -7.69 11.76
C ASN A 172 -18.98 -7.93 10.40
N THR A 173 -18.41 -6.89 9.79
CA THR A 173 -17.58 -7.03 8.58
C THR A 173 -16.15 -7.38 9.00
N ASP A 174 -15.61 -8.48 8.45
CA ASP A 174 -14.24 -8.89 8.72
C ASP A 174 -13.24 -7.96 8.02
N VAL A 175 -12.16 -7.61 8.71
CA VAL A 175 -11.16 -6.66 8.19
C VAL A 175 -9.80 -7.35 8.05
N TYR A 176 -9.18 -7.20 6.88
CA TYR A 176 -7.88 -7.77 6.54
C TYR A 176 -6.88 -6.70 6.11
N LEU A 177 -5.61 -6.92 6.39
CA LEU A 177 -4.49 -6.13 5.86
C LEU A 177 -3.72 -6.98 4.85
N ILE A 178 -3.63 -6.54 3.60
CA ILE A 178 -2.94 -7.26 2.52
C ILE A 178 -1.90 -6.34 1.90
N SER A 179 -0.60 -6.65 2.08
CA SER A 179 0.48 -5.74 1.70
C SER A 179 1.66 -6.47 1.06
N GLY A 180 2.35 -5.76 0.16
CA GLY A 180 3.66 -6.17 -0.36
C GLY A 180 4.81 -5.86 0.61
N GLY A 181 4.54 -5.16 1.71
CA GLY A 181 5.46 -4.93 2.83
C GLY A 181 5.59 -6.14 3.75
N PHE A 182 6.12 -5.92 4.95
CA PHE A 182 6.51 -7.01 5.87
C PHE A 182 5.63 -7.10 7.12
N ARG A 183 5.23 -8.32 7.50
CA ARG A 183 4.43 -8.63 8.70
C ARG A 183 4.98 -7.97 9.96
N GLN A 184 6.31 -7.95 10.13
CA GLN A 184 6.95 -7.30 11.27
C GLN A 184 6.56 -5.81 11.41
N MET A 185 6.41 -5.10 10.29
CA MET A 185 6.06 -3.68 10.28
C MET A 185 4.55 -3.45 10.34
N ILE A 186 3.76 -4.43 9.89
CA ILE A 186 2.30 -4.35 9.85
C ILE A 186 1.67 -4.76 11.19
N ASN A 187 2.33 -5.62 11.97
CA ASN A 187 1.84 -6.07 13.27
C ASN A 187 1.48 -4.90 14.22
N PRO A 188 2.32 -3.84 14.38
CA PRO A 188 1.94 -2.67 15.15
C PRO A 188 0.72 -1.94 14.60
N VAL A 189 0.58 -1.81 13.27
CA VAL A 189 -0.58 -1.20 12.61
C VAL A 189 -1.85 -1.97 12.93
N ALA A 190 -1.81 -3.30 12.76
CA ALA A 190 -2.92 -4.19 13.08
C ALA A 190 -3.32 -4.08 14.56
N SER A 191 -2.34 -3.99 15.47
CA SER A 191 -2.59 -3.80 16.90
C SER A 191 -3.30 -2.48 17.21
N ILE A 192 -2.91 -1.37 16.55
CA ILE A 192 -3.57 -0.06 16.72
C ILE A 192 -5.04 -0.15 16.26
N LEU A 193 -5.28 -0.81 15.12
CA LEU A 193 -6.61 -0.94 14.53
C LEU A 193 -7.44 -2.08 15.16
N GLY A 194 -6.87 -2.83 16.11
CA GLY A 194 -7.45 -4.02 16.73
C GLY A 194 -7.73 -5.15 15.74
N ILE A 195 -7.02 -5.22 14.62
CA ILE A 195 -7.12 -6.27 13.60
C ILE A 195 -6.27 -7.46 14.06
N PRO A 196 -6.81 -8.69 14.07
CA PRO A 196 -6.07 -9.83 14.58
C PRO A 196 -4.97 -10.26 13.60
N GLN A 197 -3.89 -10.87 14.12
CA GLN A 197 -2.69 -11.15 13.32
C GLN A 197 -2.93 -12.15 12.19
N GLU A 198 -3.86 -13.08 12.37
CA GLU A 198 -4.30 -14.03 11.35
C GLU A 198 -4.98 -13.36 10.13
N ASN A 199 -5.42 -12.11 10.27
CA ASN A 199 -6.01 -11.34 9.18
C ASN A 199 -4.96 -10.49 8.42
N ILE A 200 -3.68 -10.72 8.67
CA ILE A 200 -2.58 -10.08 7.94
C ILE A 200 -2.09 -11.04 6.85
N PHE A 201 -1.96 -10.54 5.62
CA PHE A 201 -1.35 -11.23 4.49
C PHE A 201 -0.24 -10.34 3.95
N ALA A 202 1.01 -10.68 4.25
CA ALA A 202 2.16 -9.84 3.91
C ALA A 202 3.43 -10.68 3.82
N ASN A 203 4.49 -10.09 3.27
CA ASN A 203 5.80 -10.75 3.24
C ASN A 203 6.35 -10.91 4.65
N GLN A 204 7.28 -11.85 4.82
CA GLN A 204 7.90 -12.15 6.10
C GLN A 204 9.42 -12.05 5.95
N LEU A 205 10.08 -11.13 6.66
CA LEU A 205 11.54 -11.12 6.71
C LEU A 205 12.04 -12.35 7.48
N LEU A 206 13.12 -12.95 6.99
CA LEU A 206 13.77 -14.10 7.59
C LEU A 206 15.10 -13.69 8.22
N PHE A 207 15.35 -14.21 9.42
CA PHE A 207 16.53 -13.91 10.20
C PHE A 207 17.17 -15.21 10.71
N GLY A 208 18.50 -15.22 10.78
CA GLY A 208 19.23 -16.30 11.41
C GLY A 208 19.22 -16.20 12.93
N SER A 209 19.88 -17.14 13.59
CA SER A 209 19.92 -17.21 15.05
C SER A 209 20.63 -16.03 15.70
N SER A 210 21.52 -15.34 14.96
CA SER A 210 22.19 -14.12 15.42
C SER A 210 21.45 -12.82 15.04
N GLY A 211 20.27 -12.95 14.40
CA GLY A 211 19.47 -11.81 13.94
C GLY A 211 19.94 -11.20 12.63
N GLU A 212 20.85 -11.86 11.91
CA GLU A 212 21.31 -11.46 10.59
C GLU A 212 20.22 -11.70 9.54
N PHE A 213 20.13 -10.80 8.55
CA PHE A 213 19.17 -10.90 7.46
C PHE A 213 19.48 -12.09 6.56
N LEU A 214 18.50 -12.96 6.34
CA LEU A 214 18.60 -14.12 5.45
C LEU A 214 17.78 -14.00 4.16
N GLY A 215 16.89 -13.02 4.08
CA GLY A 215 15.96 -12.87 2.96
C GLY A 215 14.53 -12.64 3.43
N PHE A 216 13.57 -13.05 2.61
CA PHE A 216 12.15 -13.07 2.94
C PHE A 216 11.53 -14.41 2.55
N ASP A 217 10.42 -14.77 3.17
CA ASP A 217 9.71 -16.01 2.85
C ASP A 217 9.07 -15.91 1.46
N ALA A 218 9.63 -16.65 0.52
CA ALA A 218 9.11 -16.73 -0.83
C ALA A 218 7.76 -17.47 -0.92
N ASN A 219 7.32 -18.18 0.12
CA ASN A 219 6.03 -18.90 0.11
C ASN A 219 4.84 -17.99 0.39
N GLU A 220 5.07 -16.78 0.93
CA GLU A 220 4.00 -15.80 1.11
C GLU A 220 3.41 -15.40 -0.25
N PRO A 221 2.08 -15.39 -0.43
CA PRO A 221 1.48 -15.01 -1.70
C PRO A 221 1.94 -13.63 -2.19
N THR A 222 2.08 -12.67 -1.25
CA THR A 222 2.46 -11.28 -1.53
C THR A 222 3.94 -11.09 -1.87
N SER A 223 4.72 -12.16 -1.96
CA SER A 223 6.14 -12.15 -2.34
C SER A 223 6.39 -11.96 -3.83
N ARG A 224 5.34 -12.06 -4.65
CA ARG A 224 5.41 -12.10 -6.12
C ARG A 224 4.28 -11.31 -6.77
N SER A 225 4.41 -11.08 -8.08
CA SER A 225 3.39 -10.44 -8.90
C SER A 225 2.02 -11.13 -8.79
N GLY A 226 0.95 -10.36 -8.65
CA GLY A 226 -0.41 -10.88 -8.43
C GLY A 226 -0.67 -11.42 -7.01
N GLY A 227 0.29 -11.31 -6.09
CA GLY A 227 0.20 -11.87 -4.75
C GLY A 227 -0.99 -11.40 -3.91
N LYS A 228 -1.35 -10.11 -3.99
CA LYS A 228 -2.55 -9.57 -3.32
C LYS A 228 -3.83 -10.24 -3.85
N ALA A 229 -3.93 -10.47 -5.15
CA ALA A 229 -5.06 -11.17 -5.75
C ALA A 229 -5.16 -12.62 -5.27
N THR A 230 -4.02 -13.33 -5.19
CA THR A 230 -3.98 -14.69 -4.64
C THR A 230 -4.40 -14.71 -3.16
N ALA A 231 -3.92 -13.76 -2.34
CA ALA A 231 -4.32 -13.66 -0.95
C ALA A 231 -5.83 -13.42 -0.79
N VAL A 232 -6.40 -12.48 -1.56
CA VAL A 232 -7.85 -12.21 -1.54
C VAL A 232 -8.67 -13.44 -1.96
N GLN A 233 -8.25 -14.16 -3.01
CA GLN A 233 -8.89 -15.41 -3.44
C GLN A 233 -8.85 -16.48 -2.36
N GLN A 234 -7.71 -16.63 -1.66
CA GLN A 234 -7.56 -17.57 -0.55
C GLN A 234 -8.48 -17.23 0.61
N ILE A 235 -8.52 -15.96 1.03
CA ILE A 235 -9.42 -15.46 2.09
C ILE A 235 -10.86 -15.78 1.72
N ARG A 236 -11.29 -15.39 0.51
CA ARG A 236 -12.66 -15.63 0.04
C ARG A 236 -13.02 -17.11 0.06
N LYS A 237 -12.12 -17.97 -0.44
CA LYS A 237 -12.35 -19.42 -0.51
C LYS A 237 -12.46 -20.04 0.88
N VAL A 238 -11.57 -19.69 1.80
CA VAL A 238 -11.53 -20.26 3.16
C VAL A 238 -12.73 -19.83 3.98
N LYS A 239 -13.13 -18.56 3.87
CA LYS A 239 -14.19 -17.97 4.70
C LYS A 239 -15.59 -18.04 4.06
N GLY A 240 -15.66 -18.30 2.75
CA GLY A 240 -16.93 -18.37 2.03
C GLY A 240 -17.60 -17.02 1.80
N TYR A 241 -16.85 -15.91 1.84
CA TYR A 241 -17.41 -14.56 1.65
C TYR A 241 -18.03 -14.40 0.25
N LYS A 242 -19.21 -13.78 0.21
CA LYS A 242 -19.96 -13.49 -1.02
C LYS A 242 -19.63 -12.10 -1.54
N ALA A 243 -19.51 -11.13 -0.63
CA ALA A 243 -19.15 -9.75 -0.89
C ALA A 243 -17.82 -9.39 -0.20
N LEU A 244 -16.76 -9.25 -1.00
CA LEU A 244 -15.44 -8.85 -0.53
C LEU A 244 -15.00 -7.58 -1.26
N VAL A 245 -14.56 -6.58 -0.50
CA VAL A 245 -14.09 -5.29 -1.02
C VAL A 245 -12.57 -5.19 -0.85
N MET A 246 -11.86 -4.74 -1.87
CA MET A 246 -10.45 -4.34 -1.78
C MET A 246 -10.34 -2.81 -1.81
N ILE A 247 -9.54 -2.26 -0.89
CA ILE A 247 -9.26 -0.82 -0.81
C ILE A 247 -7.75 -0.62 -0.84
N GLY A 248 -7.26 0.20 -1.78
CA GLY A 248 -5.84 0.49 -1.94
C GLY A 248 -5.58 1.61 -2.96
N ASP A 249 -4.35 2.08 -3.09
CA ASP A 249 -3.97 3.13 -4.06
C ASP A 249 -3.35 2.54 -5.34
N GLY A 250 -2.86 1.30 -5.29
CA GLY A 250 -1.96 0.72 -6.26
C GLY A 250 -2.59 -0.17 -7.33
N ALA A 251 -1.79 -0.45 -8.36
CA ALA A 251 -2.18 -1.39 -9.43
C ALA A 251 -2.34 -2.83 -8.90
N THR A 252 -1.55 -3.21 -7.89
CA THR A 252 -1.63 -4.56 -7.28
C THR A 252 -2.93 -4.77 -6.50
N ASP A 253 -3.53 -3.68 -5.98
CA ASP A 253 -4.83 -3.69 -5.29
C ASP A 253 -5.98 -3.79 -6.30
N LEU A 254 -5.88 -3.05 -7.40
CA LEU A 254 -6.82 -3.15 -8.52
C LEU A 254 -6.86 -4.58 -9.09
N GLU A 255 -5.69 -5.23 -9.19
CA GLU A 255 -5.57 -6.61 -9.64
C GLU A 255 -6.27 -7.61 -8.71
N ALA A 256 -6.55 -7.26 -7.46
CA ALA A 256 -7.25 -8.14 -6.53
C ALA A 256 -8.69 -8.44 -6.95
N ARG A 257 -9.24 -7.73 -7.94
CA ARG A 257 -10.53 -8.04 -8.59
C ARG A 257 -10.47 -9.13 -9.66
N LYS A 258 -9.32 -9.79 -9.87
CA LYS A 258 -9.25 -10.97 -10.75
C LYS A 258 -10.35 -11.99 -10.38
N PRO A 259 -10.83 -12.81 -11.32
CA PRO A 259 -11.92 -13.76 -11.06
C PRO A 259 -11.72 -14.57 -9.77
N GLY A 260 -12.75 -14.65 -8.94
CA GLY A 260 -12.68 -15.27 -7.61
C GLY A 260 -12.07 -14.39 -6.51
N GLY A 261 -11.63 -13.17 -6.83
CA GLY A 261 -11.10 -12.18 -5.89
C GLY A 261 -12.18 -11.23 -5.36
N ALA A 262 -11.82 -9.96 -5.18
CA ALA A 262 -12.72 -8.91 -4.68
C ALA A 262 -13.84 -8.59 -5.68
N ASN A 263 -15.04 -8.35 -5.15
CA ASN A 263 -16.20 -7.91 -5.93
C ASN A 263 -16.10 -6.42 -6.28
N LEU A 264 -15.51 -5.62 -5.37
CA LEU A 264 -15.39 -4.18 -5.49
C LEU A 264 -13.94 -3.77 -5.25
N PHE A 265 -13.43 -2.85 -6.06
CA PHE A 265 -12.20 -2.12 -5.76
C PHE A 265 -12.48 -0.64 -5.58
N ILE A 266 -12.11 -0.14 -4.41
CA ILE A 266 -12.14 1.28 -4.07
C ILE A 266 -10.70 1.79 -4.11
N CYS A 267 -10.43 2.74 -5.00
CA CYS A 267 -9.15 3.42 -5.04
C CYS A 267 -9.12 4.51 -3.97
N TYR A 268 -8.19 4.39 -3.03
CA TYR A 268 -7.91 5.43 -2.05
C TYR A 268 -6.76 6.31 -2.56
N ALA A 269 -7.06 7.57 -2.83
CA ALA A 269 -6.11 8.56 -3.35
C ALA A 269 -5.75 9.64 -2.32
N GLY A 270 -6.01 9.39 -1.02
CA GLY A 270 -5.75 10.36 0.05
C GLY A 270 -4.26 10.57 0.36
N VAL A 271 -3.40 9.62 -0.01
CA VAL A 271 -1.93 9.73 0.14
C VAL A 271 -1.26 9.84 -1.22
N GLN A 272 -1.47 8.87 -2.12
CA GLN A 272 -0.96 8.90 -3.49
C GLN A 272 -2.08 8.75 -4.51
N HIS A 273 -2.18 9.68 -5.46
CA HIS A 273 -3.14 9.60 -6.55
C HIS A 273 -2.48 9.01 -7.81
N ARG A 274 -2.81 7.76 -8.13
CA ARG A 274 -2.34 7.08 -9.34
C ARG A 274 -3.43 7.08 -10.40
N GLU A 275 -3.39 8.03 -11.34
CA GLU A 275 -4.46 8.25 -12.33
C GLU A 275 -4.85 6.99 -13.11
N SER A 276 -3.89 6.18 -13.52
CA SER A 276 -4.14 4.94 -14.28
C SER A 276 -4.86 3.85 -13.48
N VAL A 277 -4.74 3.88 -12.15
CA VAL A 277 -5.45 2.99 -11.21
C VAL A 277 -6.82 3.58 -10.89
N ALA A 278 -6.84 4.87 -10.54
CA ALA A 278 -8.04 5.62 -10.21
C ALA A 278 -9.09 5.54 -11.33
N ALA A 279 -8.69 5.73 -12.59
CA ALA A 279 -9.59 5.64 -13.75
C ALA A 279 -10.23 4.25 -13.96
N LYS A 280 -9.68 3.19 -13.35
CA LYS A 280 -10.17 1.81 -13.46
C LYS A 280 -10.90 1.33 -12.20
N ALA A 281 -10.96 2.16 -11.17
CA ALA A 281 -11.60 1.84 -9.91
C ALA A 281 -13.12 1.86 -10.04
N ASN A 282 -13.80 1.04 -9.23
CA ASN A 282 -15.25 1.12 -9.13
C ASN A 282 -15.69 2.38 -8.38
N TRP A 283 -14.86 2.84 -7.45
CA TRP A 283 -15.05 4.08 -6.70
C TRP A 283 -13.70 4.69 -6.37
N LEU A 284 -13.54 5.99 -6.61
CA LEU A 284 -12.39 6.78 -6.19
C LEU A 284 -12.75 7.64 -4.97
N VAL A 285 -11.96 7.55 -3.90
CA VAL A 285 -12.11 8.38 -2.70
C VAL A 285 -10.79 9.05 -2.32
N PHE A 286 -10.87 10.22 -1.69
CA PHE A 286 -9.71 10.95 -1.17
C PHE A 286 -9.67 10.96 0.36
N SER A 287 -10.78 10.61 1.01
CA SER A 287 -10.88 10.51 2.46
C SER A 287 -11.62 9.24 2.88
N PHE A 288 -11.19 8.62 3.98
CA PHE A 288 -11.97 7.54 4.59
C PHE A 288 -13.32 8.03 5.12
N THR A 289 -13.50 9.34 5.33
CA THR A 289 -14.80 9.95 5.66
C THR A 289 -15.86 9.67 4.60
N ASP A 290 -15.49 9.61 3.31
CA ASP A 290 -16.42 9.32 2.23
C ASP A 290 -17.02 7.91 2.38
N LEU A 291 -16.15 6.95 2.75
CA LEU A 291 -16.55 5.57 3.01
C LEU A 291 -17.38 5.43 4.28
N ILE A 292 -17.00 6.13 5.34
CA ILE A 292 -17.72 6.17 6.61
C ILE A 292 -19.14 6.70 6.39
N THR A 293 -19.28 7.82 5.70
CA THR A 293 -20.58 8.45 5.41
C THR A 293 -21.46 7.52 4.58
N ALA A 294 -20.88 6.77 3.64
CA ALA A 294 -21.62 5.81 2.83
C ALA A 294 -22.04 4.53 3.56
N LEU A 295 -21.52 4.25 4.76
CA LEU A 295 -21.98 3.12 5.59
C LEU A 295 -23.26 3.43 6.38
N GLU A 296 -23.59 4.72 6.50
CA GLU A 296 -24.83 5.25 7.08
C GLU A 296 -25.99 5.13 6.08
#